data_AF-A0A849BF50-F1
#
_entry.id   AF-A0A849BF50-F1
#
_cell.length_a   1.000
_cell.length_b   1.000
_cell.length_c   1.000
_cell.angle_alpha   90.00
_cell.angle_beta   90.00
_cell.angle_gamma   90.00
#
_symmetry.space_group_name_H-M   'P 1'
#
loop_
_entity.id
_entity.type
_entity.pdbx_description
1 polymer ?
#
loop_
_entity_poly.entity_id
_entity_poly.type
_entity_poly.pdbx_seq_one_letter_code
_entity_poly.pdbx_strand_id
1 'polypeptide(L)'
;MSLFTRTGEDAAPRVRRRSSTTAERGHALVERRVGVAPRQRAAGGDDRRVPPDVLLVCSSGGHLAQLVTLSSELVESRRRWVCFDTEDALSLLADEALIPAHHPTTRNVRNLLRNTRLAWDVLRDRRPDVVISSGAAVAVPFFVLARALGVPTVYVEVFDRLDGPTLTGRLCRPFTTRMLVQWEEQLAFYPRATVVGPLL
;
A
#
# COMPACT_ATOMS: atom_id res chain seq x y z
N MET A 1 40.89 -62.39 19.36
CA MET A 1 40.55 -61.86 18.02
C MET A 1 39.21 -61.16 18.13
N SER A 2 39.18 -59.84 17.90
CA SER A 2 38.05 -58.87 17.80
C SER A 2 36.95 -58.88 18.89
N LEU A 3 36.76 -57.84 19.72
CA LEU A 3 36.30 -56.46 19.45
C LEU A 3 35.03 -56.38 18.58
N PHE A 4 33.88 -56.02 19.17
CA PHE A 4 33.05 -54.90 18.68
C PHE A 4 32.00 -54.50 19.74
N THR A 5 32.18 -53.30 20.28
CA THR A 5 31.18 -52.47 20.96
C THR A 5 30.39 -51.69 19.91
N ARG A 6 29.10 -51.39 20.16
CA ARG A 6 28.43 -50.08 19.95
C ARG A 6 26.92 -50.20 20.21
N THR A 7 26.41 -49.66 21.31
CA THR A 7 25.79 -48.31 21.51
C THR A 7 24.44 -48.08 20.84
N GLY A 8 23.40 -48.05 21.68
CA GLY A 8 22.52 -46.89 21.93
C GLY A 8 22.05 -46.09 20.72
N GLU A 9 20.79 -46.32 20.35
CA GLU A 9 20.00 -45.50 19.45
C GLU A 9 19.69 -44.14 20.11
N ASP A 10 20.39 -43.10 19.68
CA ASP A 10 20.16 -41.71 20.08
C ASP A 10 18.90 -41.14 19.42
N ALA A 11 17.97 -40.66 20.25
CA ALA A 11 16.79 -39.92 19.83
C ALA A 11 17.21 -38.54 19.27
N ALA A 12 17.00 -38.33 17.97
CA ALA A 12 17.25 -37.05 17.32
C ALA A 12 16.24 -35.97 17.81
N PRO A 13 16.70 -34.77 18.22
CA PRO A 13 15.79 -33.70 18.61
C PRO A 13 15.09 -33.11 17.39
N ARG A 14 13.74 -33.00 17.46
CA ARG A 14 12.93 -32.27 16.48
C ARG A 14 13.34 -30.79 16.47
N VAL A 15 14.14 -30.41 15.48
CA VAL A 15 14.48 -29.01 15.19
C VAL A 15 13.20 -28.29 14.79
N ARG A 16 12.73 -27.41 15.67
CA ARG A 16 11.61 -26.50 15.43
C ARG A 16 12.05 -25.49 14.36
N ARG A 17 11.63 -25.69 13.09
CA ARG A 17 11.85 -24.72 12.01
C ARG A 17 11.16 -23.39 12.35
N ARG A 18 11.92 -22.43 12.88
CA ARG A 18 11.60 -21.00 12.83
C ARG A 18 12.71 -20.30 12.04
N SER A 19 12.65 -20.42 10.73
CA SER A 19 13.40 -19.57 9.81
C SER A 19 12.43 -18.56 9.20
N SER A 20 12.12 -17.49 9.94
CA SER A 20 11.57 -16.29 9.30
C SER A 20 12.74 -15.53 8.70
N THR A 21 12.75 -15.41 7.39
CA THR A 21 13.86 -14.78 6.64
C THR A 21 13.88 -13.27 6.91
N THR A 22 15.03 -12.62 6.78
CA THR A 22 15.17 -11.16 6.94
C THR A 22 14.21 -10.38 6.02
N ALA A 23 13.87 -10.93 4.85
CA ALA A 23 12.88 -10.39 3.93
C ALA A 23 11.46 -10.37 4.53
N GLU A 24 11.01 -11.48 5.15
CA GLU A 24 9.71 -11.51 5.85
C GLU A 24 9.64 -10.50 7.00
N ARG A 25 10.77 -10.24 7.68
CA ARG A 25 10.85 -9.21 8.73
C ARG A 25 10.79 -7.78 8.16
N GLY A 26 11.35 -7.57 6.97
CA GLY A 26 11.29 -6.30 6.24
C GLY A 26 9.88 -5.96 5.77
N HIS A 27 9.22 -6.90 5.09
CA HIS A 27 7.86 -6.71 4.56
C HIS A 27 6.86 -6.45 5.69
N ALA A 28 6.93 -7.25 6.77
CA ALA A 28 6.07 -7.06 7.93
C ALA A 28 6.28 -5.70 8.62
N LEU A 29 7.46 -5.07 8.48
CA LEU A 29 7.74 -3.75 9.04
C LEU A 29 7.08 -2.65 8.18
N VAL A 30 7.15 -2.74 6.86
CA VAL A 30 6.50 -1.77 5.95
C VAL A 30 4.98 -1.87 6.06
N GLU A 31 4.41 -3.08 6.03
CA GLU A 31 2.96 -3.28 6.22
C GLU A 31 2.47 -2.70 7.55
N ARG A 32 3.25 -2.84 8.63
CA ARG A 32 2.94 -2.22 9.94
C ARG A 32 3.02 -0.70 9.90
N ARG A 33 3.98 -0.12 9.17
CA ARG A 33 4.14 1.33 9.02
C ARG A 33 3.03 1.96 8.17
N VAL A 34 2.65 1.30 7.07
CA VAL A 34 1.49 1.65 6.23
C VAL A 34 0.18 1.39 7.00
N GLY A 35 0.21 0.41 7.90
CA GLY A 35 -0.90 0.01 8.77
C GLY A 35 -1.96 -0.80 8.04
N VAL A 36 -1.51 -1.69 7.14
CA VAL A 36 -2.31 -2.73 6.50
C VAL A 36 -2.23 -3.98 7.37
N ALA A 37 -3.34 -4.43 7.92
CA ALA A 37 -3.39 -5.63 8.76
C ALA A 37 -4.47 -6.59 8.25
N PRO A 38 -4.20 -7.91 8.15
CA PRO A 38 -5.20 -8.88 7.75
C PRO A 38 -6.41 -8.87 8.69
N ARG A 39 -7.62 -8.91 8.12
CA ARG A 39 -8.85 -9.07 8.91
C ARG A 39 -8.92 -10.49 9.47
N GLN A 40 -9.16 -10.61 10.77
CA GLN A 40 -9.57 -11.87 11.39
C GLN A 40 -11.09 -12.01 11.25
N ARG A 41 -11.57 -13.17 10.78
CA ARG A 41 -13.02 -13.46 10.81
C ARG A 41 -13.47 -13.61 12.26
N ALA A 42 -14.71 -13.19 12.54
CA ALA A 42 -15.37 -13.44 13.82
C ALA A 42 -15.38 -14.96 14.12
N ALA A 43 -15.10 -15.30 15.38
CA ALA A 43 -14.81 -16.65 15.86
C ALA A 43 -15.80 -17.70 15.34
N GLY A 44 -15.31 -18.53 14.41
CA GLY A 44 -16.08 -19.58 13.74
C GLY A 44 -15.21 -20.38 12.77
N GLY A 45 -14.29 -21.20 13.31
CA GLY A 45 -13.90 -22.47 12.70
C GLY A 45 -12.81 -22.53 11.60
N ASP A 46 -12.23 -21.44 11.11
CA ASP A 46 -11.14 -21.51 10.11
C ASP A 46 -10.13 -20.37 10.36
N ASP A 47 -8.91 -20.71 10.80
CA ASP A 47 -7.82 -19.76 11.14
C ASP A 47 -7.19 -19.09 9.89
N ARG A 48 -7.91 -19.04 8.76
CA ARG A 48 -7.46 -18.40 7.53
C ARG A 48 -7.65 -16.90 7.65
N ARG A 49 -6.54 -16.20 7.85
CA ARG A 49 -6.48 -14.73 7.69
C ARG A 49 -6.92 -14.39 6.27
N VAL A 50 -7.90 -13.51 6.14
CA VAL A 50 -8.30 -12.99 4.83
C VAL A 50 -7.28 -11.92 4.44
N PRO A 51 -6.62 -12.04 3.27
CA PRO A 51 -5.77 -11.00 2.72
C PRO A 51 -6.48 -9.65 2.72
N PRO A 52 -5.86 -8.58 3.23
CA PRO A 52 -6.45 -7.24 3.20
C PRO A 52 -6.61 -6.75 1.75
N ASP A 53 -7.73 -6.10 1.45
CA ASP A 53 -8.01 -5.50 0.15
C ASP A 53 -7.50 -4.05 0.11
N VAL A 54 -6.45 -3.80 -0.68
CA VAL A 54 -5.77 -2.50 -0.81
C VAL A 54 -6.15 -1.85 -2.13
N LEU A 55 -6.61 -0.60 -2.08
CA LEU A 55 -6.83 0.23 -3.26
C LEU A 55 -5.68 1.23 -3.43
N LEU A 56 -4.91 1.07 -4.50
CA LEU A 56 -3.77 1.91 -4.87
C LEU A 56 -4.24 2.95 -5.90
N VAL A 57 -4.06 4.24 -5.62
CA VAL A 57 -4.54 5.33 -6.48
C VAL A 57 -3.38 6.25 -6.84
N CYS A 58 -3.09 6.42 -8.13
CA CYS A 58 -2.04 7.33 -8.59
C CYS A 58 -2.29 7.82 -10.03
N SER A 59 -1.49 8.79 -10.48
CA SER A 59 -1.31 9.01 -11.91
C SER A 59 -0.20 8.12 -12.46
N SER A 60 0.04 8.20 -13.78
CA SER A 60 1.22 7.64 -14.45
C SER A 60 2.54 8.29 -14.02
N GLY A 61 3.66 7.78 -14.55
CA GLY A 61 5.01 8.30 -14.36
C GLY A 61 5.57 8.07 -12.95
N GLY A 62 6.25 9.08 -12.40
CA GLY A 62 6.93 8.97 -11.10
C GLY A 62 6.01 8.63 -9.92
N HIS A 63 4.74 9.03 -9.96
CA HIS A 63 3.75 8.62 -8.94
C HIS A 63 3.47 7.12 -9.00
N LEU A 64 3.30 6.57 -10.20
CA LEU A 64 3.11 5.14 -10.43
C LEU A 64 4.35 4.36 -10.00
N ALA A 65 5.54 4.77 -10.43
CA ALA A 65 6.79 4.08 -10.09
C ALA A 65 7.00 3.96 -8.57
N GLN A 66 6.81 5.05 -7.82
CA GLN A 66 6.90 5.03 -6.35
C GLN A 66 5.87 4.09 -5.71
N LEU A 67 4.64 4.09 -6.24
CA LEU A 67 3.57 3.28 -5.67
C LEU A 67 3.76 1.79 -6.02
N VAL A 68 4.35 1.47 -7.17
CA VAL A 68 4.78 0.12 -7.54
C VAL A 68 5.85 -0.39 -6.59
N THR A 69 6.89 0.40 -6.32
CA THR A 69 7.92 0.07 -5.31
C THR A 69 7.30 -0.16 -3.93
N LEU A 70 6.35 0.67 -3.51
CA LEU A 70 5.66 0.45 -2.25
C LEU A 70 4.81 -0.83 -2.27
N SER A 71 4.17 -1.13 -3.41
CA SER A 71 3.26 -2.27 -3.53
C SER A 71 3.98 -3.62 -3.50
N SER A 72 5.26 -3.69 -3.87
CA SER A 72 6.05 -4.92 -3.76
C SER A 72 6.28 -5.36 -2.32
N GLU A 73 6.13 -4.44 -1.36
CA GLU A 73 6.18 -4.72 0.08
C GLU A 73 4.82 -5.20 0.63
N LEU A 74 3.74 -5.09 -0.14
CA LEU A 74 2.37 -5.46 0.24
C LEU A 74 1.98 -6.84 -0.33
N VAL A 75 2.88 -7.83 -0.23
CA VAL A 75 2.76 -9.13 -0.90
C VAL A 75 1.56 -9.96 -0.44
N GLU A 76 1.15 -9.83 0.83
CA GLU A 76 0.03 -10.57 1.41
C GLU A 76 -1.33 -9.88 1.15
N SER A 77 -1.33 -8.75 0.43
CA SER A 77 -2.52 -7.95 0.17
C SER A 77 -3.10 -8.21 -1.21
N ARG A 78 -4.43 -8.19 -1.32
CA ARG A 78 -5.12 -8.14 -2.61
C ARG A 78 -5.13 -6.70 -3.09
N ARG A 79 -4.47 -6.43 -4.23
CA ARG A 79 -4.29 -5.08 -4.75
C ARG A 79 -5.24 -4.82 -5.91
N ARG A 80 -5.78 -3.60 -5.93
CA ARG A 80 -6.48 -3.01 -7.08
C ARG A 80 -5.92 -1.63 -7.31
N TRP A 81 -5.83 -1.24 -8.57
CA TRP A 81 -5.21 0.00 -8.99
C TRP A 81 -6.23 0.90 -9.64
N VAL A 82 -6.17 2.17 -9.30
CA VAL A 82 -6.78 3.26 -10.05
C VAL A 82 -5.64 4.11 -10.58
N CYS A 83 -5.42 4.05 -11.89
CA CYS A 83 -4.37 4.78 -12.58
C CYS A 83 -4.87 5.26 -13.94
N PHE A 84 -4.11 6.13 -14.61
CA PHE A 84 -4.42 6.55 -15.97
C PHE A 84 -4.16 5.41 -16.95
N ASP A 85 -4.95 5.37 -18.02
CA ASP A 85 -4.79 4.40 -19.11
C ASP A 85 -3.66 4.86 -20.05
N THR A 86 -2.42 4.73 -19.56
CA THR A 86 -1.20 5.07 -20.28
C THR A 86 -0.33 3.83 -20.45
N GLU A 87 0.55 3.84 -21.46
CA GLU A 87 1.39 2.68 -21.81
C GLU A 87 2.26 2.19 -20.65
N ASP A 88 2.81 3.10 -19.84
CA ASP A 88 3.57 2.77 -18.64
C ASP A 88 2.71 2.08 -17.57
N ALA A 89 1.48 2.53 -17.37
CA ALA A 89 0.53 1.90 -16.45
C ALA A 89 0.11 0.52 -16.94
N LEU A 90 -0.22 0.38 -18.22
CA LEU A 90 -0.59 -0.91 -18.82
C LEU A 90 0.55 -1.92 -18.75
N SER A 91 1.80 -1.49 -18.96
CA SER A 91 2.95 -2.36 -18.87
C SER A 91 3.31 -2.75 -17.44
N LEU A 92 3.34 -1.79 -16.50
CA LEU A 92 3.75 -2.04 -15.11
C LEU A 92 2.68 -2.78 -14.29
N LEU A 93 1.41 -2.66 -14.69
CA LEU A 93 0.25 -3.22 -13.98
C LEU A 93 -0.43 -4.35 -14.76
N ALA A 94 0.27 -5.00 -15.69
CA ALA A 94 -0.32 -6.02 -16.56
C ALA A 94 -0.95 -7.20 -15.79
N ASP A 95 -0.35 -7.58 -14.67
CA ASP A 95 -0.81 -8.67 -13.79
C ASP A 95 -1.68 -8.18 -12.63
N GLU A 96 -2.05 -6.89 -12.63
CA GLU A 96 -2.76 -6.23 -11.55
C GLU A 96 -4.18 -5.82 -11.98
N ALA A 97 -5.09 -5.70 -11.01
CA ALA A 97 -6.46 -5.29 -11.28
C ALA A 97 -6.56 -3.76 -11.48
N LEU A 98 -6.34 -3.29 -12.71
CA LEU A 98 -6.36 -1.89 -13.09
C LEU A 98 -7.78 -1.37 -13.44
N ILE A 99 -8.13 -0.22 -12.87
CA ILE A 99 -9.34 0.55 -13.11
C ILE A 99 -8.93 1.90 -13.70
N PRO A 100 -9.21 2.17 -14.99
CA PRO A 100 -8.83 3.41 -15.64
C PRO A 100 -9.48 4.66 -15.02
N ALA A 101 -8.66 5.61 -14.61
CA ALA A 101 -9.08 6.94 -14.19
C ALA A 101 -9.06 7.95 -15.34
N HIS A 102 -9.86 9.00 -15.22
CA HIS A 102 -9.97 10.05 -16.23
C HIS A 102 -8.85 11.08 -16.09
N HIS A 103 -8.10 11.31 -17.17
CA HIS A 103 -7.05 12.32 -17.27
C HIS A 103 -7.33 13.28 -18.46
N PRO A 104 -6.72 14.48 -18.51
CA PRO A 104 -5.87 15.11 -17.50
C PRO A 104 -6.68 15.56 -16.28
N THR A 105 -6.04 15.59 -15.12
CA THR A 105 -6.68 15.98 -13.84
C THR A 105 -6.31 17.40 -13.39
N THR A 106 -5.23 17.96 -13.92
CA THR A 106 -4.79 19.33 -13.64
C THR A 106 -5.78 20.34 -14.23
N ARG A 107 -6.34 21.20 -13.37
CA ARG A 107 -7.29 22.28 -13.75
C ARG A 107 -8.49 21.79 -14.57
N ASN A 108 -8.89 20.53 -14.41
CA ASN A 108 -9.96 19.91 -15.19
C ASN A 108 -11.12 19.47 -14.29
N VAL A 109 -12.09 20.37 -14.11
CA VAL A 109 -13.27 20.11 -13.25
C VAL A 109 -14.12 18.96 -13.78
N ARG A 110 -14.25 18.81 -15.12
CA ARG A 110 -15.00 17.72 -15.73
C ARG A 110 -14.43 16.36 -15.32
N ASN A 111 -13.11 16.20 -15.39
CA ASN A 111 -12.46 14.96 -14.99
C ASN A 111 -12.43 14.78 -13.47
N LEU A 112 -12.39 15.86 -12.68
CA LEU A 112 -12.60 15.77 -11.23
C LEU A 112 -13.98 15.16 -10.90
N LEU A 113 -15.06 15.63 -11.56
CA LEU A 113 -16.40 15.09 -11.34
C LEU A 113 -16.51 13.62 -11.78
N ARG A 114 -15.94 13.28 -12.95
CA ARG A 114 -15.90 11.90 -13.43
C ARG A 114 -15.13 10.97 -12.48
N ASN A 115 -13.96 11.41 -12.00
CA ASN A 115 -13.17 10.67 -11.02
C ASN A 115 -13.86 10.61 -9.65
N THR A 116 -14.69 11.59 -9.30
CA THR A 116 -15.51 11.55 -8.08
C THR A 116 -16.57 10.45 -8.18
N ARG A 117 -17.25 10.35 -9.34
CA ARG A 117 -18.19 9.24 -9.61
C ARG A 117 -17.47 7.90 -9.62
N LEU A 118 -16.33 7.79 -10.31
CA LEU A 118 -15.52 6.58 -10.31
C LEU A 118 -15.13 6.17 -8.89
N ALA A 119 -14.62 7.11 -8.09
CA ALA A 119 -14.24 6.86 -6.70
C ALA A 119 -15.41 6.35 -5.87
N TRP A 120 -16.59 6.92 -6.05
CA TRP A 120 -17.80 6.47 -5.38
C TRP A 120 -18.16 5.02 -5.74
N ASP A 121 -18.17 4.70 -7.04
CA ASP A 121 -18.54 3.38 -7.53
C ASP A 121 -17.52 2.33 -7.04
N VAL A 122 -16.22 2.62 -7.15
CA VAL A 122 -15.13 1.72 -6.71
C VAL A 122 -15.14 1.48 -5.20
N LEU A 123 -15.34 2.54 -4.39
CA LEU A 123 -15.33 2.43 -2.94
C LEU A 123 -16.59 1.74 -2.39
N ARG A 124 -17.72 1.80 -3.11
CA ARG A 124 -18.97 1.14 -2.69
C ARG A 124 -19.10 -0.30 -3.13
N ASP A 125 -18.62 -0.63 -4.33
CA ASP A 125 -18.68 -2.00 -4.87
C ASP A 125 -17.94 -2.98 -3.95
N ARG A 126 -16.68 -2.69 -3.67
CA ARG A 126 -15.84 -3.46 -2.74
C ARG A 126 -15.09 -2.49 -1.85
N ARG A 127 -15.71 -2.15 -0.72
CA ARG A 127 -15.14 -1.28 0.32
C ARG A 127 -13.75 -1.78 0.72
N PRO A 128 -12.66 -1.12 0.30
CA PRO A 128 -11.32 -1.59 0.58
C PRO A 128 -11.01 -1.45 2.07
N ASP A 129 -10.01 -2.20 2.53
CA ASP A 129 -9.46 -2.09 3.88
C ASP A 129 -8.67 -0.80 4.05
N VAL A 130 -8.05 -0.32 2.98
CA VAL A 130 -7.26 0.91 2.96
C VAL A 130 -7.16 1.45 1.53
N VAL A 131 -7.12 2.78 1.41
CA VAL A 131 -6.74 3.49 0.19
C VAL A 131 -5.33 4.05 0.37
N ILE A 132 -4.43 3.75 -0.56
CA ILE A 132 -3.05 4.25 -0.55
C ILE A 132 -2.80 5.07 -1.82
N SER A 133 -2.17 6.23 -1.70
CA SER A 133 -1.82 7.06 -2.86
C SER A 133 -0.49 7.78 -2.67
N SER A 134 0.31 7.84 -3.74
CA SER A 134 1.50 8.70 -3.87
C SER A 134 1.18 10.08 -4.43
N GLY A 135 -0.10 10.42 -4.66
CA GLY A 135 -0.53 11.74 -5.11
C GLY A 135 -1.13 11.80 -6.52
N ALA A 136 -0.86 12.93 -7.19
CA ALA A 136 -1.60 13.53 -8.31
C ALA A 136 -3.08 13.88 -7.99
N ALA A 137 -3.67 14.77 -8.79
CA ALA A 137 -5.01 15.31 -8.49
C ALA A 137 -6.15 14.26 -8.50
N VAL A 138 -5.91 13.06 -9.06
CA VAL A 138 -6.85 11.93 -9.02
C VAL A 138 -7.09 11.39 -7.61
N ALA A 139 -6.12 11.53 -6.69
CA ALA A 139 -6.21 11.01 -5.33
C ALA A 139 -7.28 11.72 -4.48
N VAL A 140 -7.51 13.02 -4.73
CA VAL A 140 -8.38 13.87 -3.92
C VAL A 140 -9.80 13.30 -3.75
N PRO A 141 -10.56 12.97 -4.83
CA PRO A 141 -11.90 12.41 -4.67
C PRO A 141 -11.91 11.08 -3.90
N PHE A 142 -10.91 10.22 -4.11
CA PHE A 142 -10.81 8.95 -3.40
C PHE A 142 -10.60 9.16 -1.90
N PHE A 143 -9.74 10.09 -1.51
CA PHE A 143 -9.46 10.37 -0.10
C PHE A 143 -10.67 10.95 0.62
N VAL A 144 -11.34 11.92 -0.01
CA VAL A 144 -12.55 12.54 0.53
C VAL A 144 -13.64 11.48 0.77
N LEU A 145 -13.92 10.65 -0.24
CA LEU A 145 -14.97 9.64 -0.16
C LEU A 145 -14.59 8.48 0.76
N ALA A 146 -13.34 8.03 0.74
CA ALA A 146 -12.86 7.00 1.66
C ALA A 146 -13.04 7.45 3.12
N ARG A 147 -12.67 8.69 3.44
CA ARG A 147 -12.85 9.28 4.77
C ARG A 147 -14.31 9.37 5.17
N ALA A 148 -15.20 9.71 4.24
CA ALA A 148 -16.65 9.74 4.47
C ALA A 148 -17.25 8.35 4.72
N LEU A 149 -16.68 7.32 4.08
CA LEU A 149 -17.06 5.91 4.24
C LEU A 149 -16.33 5.21 5.39
N GLY A 150 -15.55 5.93 6.20
CA GLY A 150 -14.76 5.37 7.30
C GLY A 150 -13.71 4.35 6.84
N VAL A 151 -13.22 4.48 5.61
CA VAL A 151 -12.12 3.69 5.06
C VAL A 151 -10.80 4.40 5.37
N PRO A 152 -9.83 3.72 6.01
CA PRO A 152 -8.50 4.26 6.26
C PRO A 152 -7.79 4.70 4.97
N THR A 153 -7.00 5.77 5.08
CA THR A 153 -6.29 6.40 3.95
C THR A 153 -4.83 6.62 4.29
N VAL A 154 -3.94 6.30 3.37
CA VAL A 154 -2.50 6.47 3.51
C VAL A 154 -1.99 7.31 2.35
N TYR A 155 -1.49 8.51 2.65
CA TYR A 155 -0.86 9.36 1.65
C TYR A 155 0.65 9.25 1.75
N VAL A 156 1.32 9.07 0.63
CA VAL A 156 2.77 9.04 0.50
C VAL A 156 3.20 10.30 -0.22
N GLU A 157 3.98 11.16 0.44
CA GLU A 157 4.57 12.31 -0.25
C GLU A 157 5.64 11.86 -1.24
N VAL A 158 5.73 12.57 -2.35
CA VAL A 158 6.68 12.25 -3.42
C VAL A 158 8.13 12.46 -2.99
N PHE A 159 9.03 11.69 -3.59
CA PHE A 159 10.45 11.68 -3.24
C PHE A 159 11.19 12.97 -3.63
N ASP A 160 10.76 13.63 -4.70
CA ASP A 160 11.44 14.77 -5.33
C ASP A 160 11.06 16.13 -4.72
N ARG A 161 10.16 16.12 -3.73
CA ARG A 161 9.65 17.35 -3.12
C ARG A 161 10.15 17.52 -1.68
N LEU A 162 11.26 18.25 -1.55
CA LEU A 162 11.88 18.58 -0.25
C LEU A 162 11.57 20.00 0.24
N ASP A 163 11.30 20.94 -0.67
CA ASP A 163 11.14 22.36 -0.31
C ASP A 163 9.75 22.73 0.24
N GLY A 164 8.82 21.77 0.28
CA GLY A 164 7.47 21.99 0.81
C GLY A 164 6.46 20.95 0.35
N PRO A 165 5.28 20.92 0.98
CA PRO A 165 4.25 19.93 0.67
C PRO A 165 3.70 20.08 -0.75
N THR A 166 3.38 18.96 -1.43
CA THR A 166 2.71 19.03 -2.72
C THR A 166 1.29 19.59 -2.57
N LEU A 167 0.74 20.19 -3.63
CA LEU A 167 -0.65 20.68 -3.59
C LEU A 167 -1.62 19.54 -3.26
N THR A 168 -1.45 18.38 -3.90
CA THR A 168 -2.26 17.19 -3.62
C THR A 168 -2.08 16.74 -2.18
N GLY A 169 -0.84 16.68 -1.66
CA GLY A 169 -0.57 16.32 -0.26
C GLY A 169 -1.30 17.24 0.71
N ARG A 170 -1.28 18.56 0.46
CA ARG A 170 -2.05 19.54 1.24
C ARG A 170 -3.56 19.29 1.18
N LEU A 171 -4.10 19.00 0.00
CA LEU A 171 -5.54 18.77 -0.20
C LEU A 171 -6.02 17.46 0.42
N CYS A 172 -5.21 16.40 0.34
CA CYS A 172 -5.53 15.10 0.90
C CYS A 172 -5.34 15.05 2.42
N ARG A 173 -4.43 15.86 2.99
CA ARG A 173 -4.05 15.83 4.41
C ARG A 173 -5.22 15.78 5.41
N PRO A 174 -6.31 16.56 5.29
CA PRO A 174 -7.43 16.48 6.24
C PRO A 174 -8.17 15.13 6.21
N PHE A 175 -8.04 14.41 5.09
CA PHE A 175 -8.67 13.12 4.84
C PHE A 175 -7.70 11.95 4.97
N THR A 176 -6.44 12.21 5.32
CA THR A 176 -5.38 11.22 5.46
C THR A 176 -5.35 10.66 6.88
N THR A 177 -5.40 9.32 7.00
CA THR A 177 -5.26 8.62 8.28
C THR A 177 -3.80 8.49 8.69
N ARG A 178 -2.93 8.14 7.74
CA ARG A 178 -1.47 8.09 7.94
C ARG A 178 -0.75 8.80 6.81
N MET A 179 0.16 9.69 7.18
CA MET A 179 1.05 10.37 6.24
C MET A 179 2.39 9.65 6.25
N LEU A 180 2.87 9.27 5.07
CA LEU A 180 4.19 8.70 4.86
C LEU A 180 5.04 9.71 4.09
N VAL A 181 6.29 9.84 4.51
CA VAL A 181 7.30 10.70 3.87
C VAL A 181 8.54 9.87 3.60
N GLN A 182 9.34 10.27 2.62
CA GLN A 182 10.50 9.51 2.20
C GLN A 182 11.80 10.02 2.84
N TRP A 183 11.78 11.28 3.30
CA TRP A 183 12.94 11.98 3.87
C TRP A 183 12.60 12.58 5.25
N GLU A 184 13.61 12.75 6.10
CA GLU A 184 13.42 13.38 7.41
C GLU A 184 13.08 14.87 7.27
N GLU A 185 13.62 15.55 6.26
CA GLU A 185 13.39 16.95 5.95
C GLU A 185 11.90 17.24 5.70
N GLN A 186 11.17 16.26 5.14
CA GLN A 186 9.73 16.38 4.91
C GLN A 186 8.92 16.41 6.22
N LEU A 187 9.49 15.99 7.35
CA LEU A 187 8.86 16.10 8.67
C LEU A 187 8.69 17.56 9.10
N ALA A 188 9.48 18.50 8.55
CA ALA A 188 9.28 19.92 8.77
C ALA A 188 7.87 20.38 8.33
N PHE A 189 7.31 19.76 7.30
CA PHE A 189 5.97 20.05 6.78
C PHE A 189 4.91 19.07 7.30
N TYR A 190 5.33 17.85 7.64
CA TYR A 190 4.46 16.80 8.15
C TYR A 190 5.00 16.19 9.47
N PRO A 191 4.92 16.90 10.61
CA PRO A 191 5.57 16.45 11.86
C PRO A 191 5.05 15.13 12.45
N ARG A 192 3.87 14.68 12.00
CA ARG A 192 3.24 13.42 12.41
C ARG A 192 3.35 12.32 11.36
N ALA A 193 4.12 12.54 10.30
CA ALA A 193 4.34 11.53 9.27
C ALA A 193 5.33 10.47 9.74
N THR A 194 5.27 9.30 9.09
CA THR A 194 6.25 8.24 9.26
C THR A 194 7.23 8.26 8.10
N VAL A 195 8.53 8.28 8.40
CA VAL A 195 9.58 8.16 7.39
C VAL A 195 9.67 6.71 6.94
N VAL A 196 9.47 6.45 5.66
CA VAL A 196 9.53 5.11 5.06
C VAL A 196 10.79 4.87 4.23
N GLY A 197 11.58 5.92 4.00
CA GLY A 197 12.75 5.89 3.11
C GLY A 197 12.39 6.12 1.64
N PRO A 198 13.40 6.19 0.76
CA PRO A 198 13.19 6.45 -0.66
C PRO A 198 12.53 5.26 -1.35
N LEU A 199 11.54 5.55 -2.20
CA LEU A 199 10.81 4.57 -3.02
C LEU A 199 11.26 4.58 -4.50
N LEU A 200 12.29 5.37 -4.82
CA LEU A 200 12.99 5.46 -6.11
C LEU A 200 14.49 5.72 -5.89
#